data_AF-A0A127MDL7-F1
#
_entry.id   AF-A0A127MDL7-F1
#
_cell.length_a   1.000
_cell.length_b   1.000
_cell.length_c   1.000
_cell.angle_alpha   90.00
_cell.angle_beta   90.00
_cell.angle_gamma   90.00
#
_symmetry.space_group_name_H-M   'P 1'
#
loop_
_entity.id
_entity.type
_entity.pdbx_description
1 polymer ?
#
loop_
_entity_poly.entity_id
_entity_poly.type
_entity_poly.pdbx_seq_one_letter_code
_entity_poly.pdbx_strand_id
1 'polypeptide(L)'
;MRYFLDTEFNGFCGDLISIALVPEDDGHAPFYAAITCQDPTPWVAEHIIPVLDVEPETRSHVAGQYAEYLNDDPEPVLVADWPEDIAHAARMLVIGPGLMKPVRNIRFDLVDAALVSSGAGSAVPHNAYHDALRLRADVLAYEKRLAT
;
A
#
# COMPACT_ATOMS: atom_id res chain seq x y z
N MET A 1 -7.30 8.48 10.79
CA MET A 1 -6.24 7.58 11.30
C MET A 1 -5.12 7.50 10.25
N ARG A 2 -3.90 7.11 10.65
CA ARG A 2 -2.83 6.80 9.68
C ARG A 2 -2.88 5.34 9.24
N TYR A 3 -2.63 5.12 7.95
CA TYR A 3 -2.50 3.80 7.34
C TYR A 3 -1.17 3.74 6.59
N PHE A 4 -0.36 2.74 6.89
CA PHE A 4 0.91 2.50 6.24
C PHE A 4 0.67 1.77 4.94
N LEU A 5 1.11 2.38 3.85
CA LEU A 5 0.87 2.02 2.48
C LEU A 5 2.13 1.41 1.90
N ASP A 6 1.96 0.29 1.22
CA ASP A 6 2.98 -0.31 0.34
C ASP A 6 2.28 -0.94 -0.87
N THR A 7 2.97 -1.00 -2.00
CA THR A 7 2.47 -1.62 -3.23
C THR A 7 3.53 -2.44 -3.95
N GLU A 8 3.07 -3.50 -4.62
CA GLU A 8 3.89 -4.23 -5.60
C GLU A 8 3.36 -3.93 -7.00
N PHE A 9 4.26 -3.74 -7.97
CA PHE A 9 3.92 -3.34 -9.32
C PHE A 9 4.85 -3.97 -10.36
N ASN A 10 4.38 -4.05 -11.61
CA ASN A 10 5.02 -4.84 -12.66
C ASN A 10 6.22 -4.11 -13.30
N GLY A 11 7.30 -3.96 -12.55
CA GLY A 11 8.49 -3.20 -12.95
C GLY A 11 8.30 -1.68 -12.85
N PHE A 12 9.33 -0.92 -13.15
CA PHE A 12 9.34 0.54 -12.98
C PHE A 12 8.19 1.24 -13.72
N CYS A 13 7.35 1.96 -12.99
CA CYS A 13 6.13 2.63 -13.47
C CYS A 13 5.15 1.68 -14.17
N GLY A 14 5.17 0.40 -13.80
CA GLY A 14 4.34 -0.66 -14.36
C GLY A 14 2.93 -0.68 -13.79
N ASP A 15 2.18 -1.73 -14.13
CA ASP A 15 0.84 -1.93 -13.60
C ASP A 15 0.86 -2.46 -12.16
N LEU A 16 -0.07 -1.98 -11.33
CA LEU A 16 -0.23 -2.41 -9.94
C LEU A 16 -0.55 -3.91 -9.85
N ILE A 17 0.14 -4.61 -8.96
CA ILE A 17 -0.03 -6.04 -8.66
C ILE A 17 -0.67 -6.25 -7.30
N SER A 18 -0.25 -5.53 -6.26
CA SER A 18 -0.91 -5.58 -4.94
C SER A 18 -0.79 -4.28 -4.20
N ILE A 19 -1.73 -4.04 -3.28
CA ILE A 19 -1.76 -2.84 -2.42
C ILE A 19 -2.15 -3.26 -1.00
N ALA A 20 -1.47 -2.70 -0.01
CA ALA A 20 -1.80 -2.88 1.40
C ALA A 20 -1.97 -1.54 2.11
N LEU A 21 -2.93 -1.47 3.03
CA LEU A 21 -3.08 -0.40 4.01
C LEU A 21 -3.12 -1.00 5.41
N VAL A 22 -2.09 -0.78 6.21
CA VAL A 22 -2.01 -1.24 7.60
C VAL A 22 -2.30 -0.09 8.55
N PRO A 23 -3.35 -0.15 9.38
CA PRO A 23 -3.67 0.93 10.31
C PRO A 23 -2.60 1.10 11.41
N GLU A 24 -2.47 2.33 11.92
CA GLU A 24 -1.51 2.67 12.98
C GLU A 24 -1.81 1.99 14.31
N ASP A 25 -3.09 1.67 14.58
CA ASP A 25 -3.52 0.85 15.71
C ASP A 25 -3.94 -0.55 15.26
N ASP A 26 -3.92 -1.50 16.20
CA ASP A 26 -4.37 -2.87 15.97
C ASP A 26 -5.90 -3.04 16.16
N GLY A 27 -6.63 -1.94 16.32
CA GLY A 27 -8.09 -1.92 16.51
C GLY A 27 -8.88 -1.99 15.21
N HIS A 28 -8.23 -1.73 14.08
CA HIS A 28 -8.81 -1.77 12.74
C HIS A 28 -8.18 -2.88 11.90
N ALA A 29 -8.99 -3.53 11.07
CA ALA A 29 -8.49 -4.56 10.16
C ALA A 29 -7.66 -3.90 9.04
N PRO A 30 -6.51 -4.48 8.64
CA PRO A 30 -5.79 -4.01 7.47
C PRO A 30 -6.56 -4.30 6.17
N PHE A 31 -6.31 -3.49 5.15
CA PHE A 31 -6.71 -3.79 3.78
C PHE A 31 -5.51 -4.40 3.04
N TYR A 32 -5.71 -5.53 2.37
CA TYR A 32 -4.72 -6.11 1.47
C TYR A 32 -5.43 -6.82 0.31
N ALA A 33 -5.02 -6.51 -0.91
CA ALA A 33 -5.60 -7.08 -2.11
C ALA A 33 -4.58 -7.18 -3.25
N ALA A 34 -4.73 -8.21 -4.08
CA ALA A 34 -3.95 -8.42 -5.30
C ALA A 34 -4.81 -8.22 -6.56
N ILE A 35 -4.16 -7.79 -7.63
CA ILE A 35 -4.72 -7.54 -8.96
C ILE A 35 -4.06 -8.49 -9.96
N THR A 36 -4.85 -9.07 -10.85
CA THR A 36 -4.34 -9.97 -11.89
C THR A 36 -3.23 -9.30 -12.73
N CYS A 37 -2.05 -9.91 -12.74
CA CYS A 37 -0.91 -9.52 -13.58
C CYS A 37 -0.81 -10.50 -14.77
N GLN A 38 -0.98 -10.02 -16.01
CA GLN A 38 -1.00 -10.88 -17.19
C GLN A 38 0.40 -11.21 -17.72
N ASP A 39 1.28 -10.22 -17.78
CA ASP A 39 2.62 -10.33 -18.36
C ASP A 39 3.67 -9.88 -17.33
N PRO A 40 3.91 -10.67 -16.25
CA PRO A 40 4.86 -10.29 -15.23
C PRO A 40 6.28 -10.22 -15.82
N THR A 41 7.04 -9.20 -15.44
CA THR A 41 8.49 -9.20 -15.71
C THR A 41 9.15 -10.44 -15.07
N PRO A 42 10.33 -10.90 -15.55
CA PRO A 42 10.99 -12.07 -14.98
C PRO A 42 11.20 -11.96 -13.46
N TRP A 43 11.57 -10.77 -12.98
CA TRP A 43 11.79 -10.52 -11.56
C TRP A 43 10.48 -10.59 -10.76
N VAL A 44 9.40 -10.01 -11.27
CA VAL A 44 8.05 -10.08 -10.66
C VAL A 44 7.56 -11.52 -10.58
N ALA A 45 7.74 -12.31 -11.64
CA ALA A 45 7.33 -13.71 -11.69
C ALA A 45 8.09 -14.58 -10.67
N GLU A 46 9.33 -14.24 -10.39
CA GLU A 46 10.19 -14.96 -9.43
C GLU A 46 9.93 -14.52 -7.97
N HIS A 47 9.68 -13.24 -7.73
CA HIS A 47 9.74 -12.67 -6.37
C HIS A 47 8.42 -12.16 -5.81
N ILE A 48 7.51 -11.62 -6.63
CA ILE A 48 6.24 -11.03 -6.16
C ILE A 48 5.10 -12.04 -6.28
N ILE A 49 4.87 -12.59 -7.47
CA ILE A 49 3.73 -13.48 -7.73
C ILE A 49 3.68 -14.68 -6.77
N PRO A 50 4.81 -15.34 -6.43
CA PRO A 50 4.78 -16.50 -5.53
C PRO A 50 4.46 -16.19 -4.07
N VAL A 51 4.59 -14.93 -3.64
CA VAL A 51 4.41 -14.51 -2.24
C VAL A 51 3.09 -13.77 -2.00
N LEU A 52 2.25 -13.61 -3.02
CA LEU A 52 0.88 -13.14 -2.85
C LEU A 52 0.10 -14.15 -2.00
N ASP A 53 -0.40 -13.74 -0.84
CA ASP A 53 -1.17 -14.57 0.10
C ASP A 53 -2.69 -14.38 -0.04
N VAL A 54 -3.12 -13.70 -1.12
CA VAL A 54 -4.52 -13.54 -1.53
C VAL A 54 -4.69 -13.83 -3.02
N GLU A 55 -5.87 -14.30 -3.40
CA GLU A 55 -6.21 -14.55 -4.80
C GLU A 55 -6.30 -13.22 -5.57
N PRO A 56 -5.61 -13.07 -6.72
CA PRO A 56 -5.67 -11.86 -7.52
C PRO A 56 -7.05 -11.63 -8.14
N GLU A 57 -7.54 -10.40 -8.07
CA GLU A 57 -8.84 -9.99 -8.59
C GLU A 57 -8.73 -8.98 -9.75
N THR A 58 -9.87 -8.61 -10.34
CA THR A 58 -9.87 -7.53 -11.33
C THR A 58 -9.58 -6.19 -10.66
N ARG A 59 -8.80 -5.32 -11.33
CA ARG A 59 -8.51 -3.97 -10.85
C ARG A 59 -9.77 -3.18 -10.46
N SER A 60 -10.86 -3.32 -11.22
CA SER A 60 -12.11 -2.60 -10.95
C SER A 60 -12.77 -3.06 -9.65
N HIS A 61 -12.70 -4.36 -9.34
CA HIS A 61 -13.22 -4.90 -8.10
C HIS A 61 -12.39 -4.43 -6.91
N VAL A 62 -11.06 -4.54 -6.98
CA VAL A 62 -10.14 -4.06 -5.92
C VAL A 62 -10.31 -2.56 -5.69
N ALA A 63 -10.48 -1.76 -6.75
CA ALA A 63 -10.76 -0.33 -6.62
C ALA A 63 -12.09 -0.02 -5.92
N GLY A 64 -13.09 -0.92 -6.02
CA GLY A 64 -14.33 -0.84 -5.25
C GLY A 64 -14.07 -1.04 -3.76
N GLN A 65 -13.47 -2.18 -3.41
CA GLN A 65 -13.15 -2.54 -2.03
C GLN A 65 -12.25 -1.50 -1.36
N TYR A 66 -11.23 -1.02 -2.08
CA TYR A 66 -10.32 0.03 -1.61
C TYR A 66 -11.04 1.35 -1.29
N ALA A 67 -11.97 1.77 -2.16
CA ALA A 67 -12.74 2.99 -1.94
C ALA A 67 -13.76 2.84 -0.79
N GLU A 68 -14.33 1.65 -0.60
CA GLU A 68 -15.19 1.33 0.55
C GLU A 68 -14.40 1.39 1.85
N TYR A 69 -13.24 0.73 1.90
CA TYR A 69 -12.34 0.74 3.05
C TYR A 69 -11.91 2.16 3.45
N LEU A 70 -11.53 3.00 2.48
CA LEU A 70 -11.17 4.40 2.75
C LEU A 70 -12.33 5.25 3.26
N ASN A 71 -13.58 4.90 2.93
CA ASN A 71 -14.75 5.68 3.35
C ASN A 71 -15.18 5.40 4.80
N ASP A 72 -14.66 4.36 5.43
CA ASP A 72 -14.88 4.08 6.85
C ASP A 72 -14.17 5.10 7.76
N ASP A 73 -13.20 5.84 7.22
CA ASP A 73 -12.51 6.95 7.87
C ASP A 73 -12.80 8.26 7.12
N PRO A 74 -13.31 9.32 7.77
CA PRO A 74 -13.57 10.60 7.10
C PRO A 74 -12.29 11.37 6.72
N GLU A 75 -11.14 11.08 7.34
CA GLU A 75 -9.87 11.78 7.12
C GLU A 75 -8.66 10.81 7.12
N PRO A 76 -8.62 9.83 6.20
CA PRO A 76 -7.54 8.86 6.14
C PRO A 76 -6.24 9.53 5.70
N VAL A 77 -5.13 9.14 6.34
CA VAL A 77 -3.78 9.53 5.97
C VAL A 77 -3.00 8.30 5.54
N LEU A 78 -2.58 8.25 4.28
CA LEU A 78 -1.74 7.17 3.78
C LEU A 78 -0.27 7.56 3.90
N VAL A 79 0.49 6.76 4.63
CA VAL A 79 1.90 6.96 4.90
C VAL A 79 2.70 5.98 4.06
N ALA A 80 3.56 6.46 3.18
CA ALA A 80 4.45 5.63 2.36
C ALA A 80 5.88 6.16 2.45
N ASP A 81 6.87 5.31 2.19
CA ASP A 81 8.28 5.68 2.09
C ASP A 81 8.79 5.67 0.63
N TRP A 82 7.93 5.29 -0.32
CA TRP A 82 8.20 5.36 -1.75
C TRP A 82 7.10 6.13 -2.52
N PRO A 83 7.48 7.04 -3.44
CA PRO A 83 6.51 7.89 -4.15
C PRO A 83 5.61 7.13 -5.14
N GLU A 84 6.06 5.98 -5.64
CA GLU A 84 5.29 5.19 -6.61
C GLU A 84 4.08 4.51 -5.95
N ASP A 85 4.18 4.15 -4.66
CA ASP A 85 3.04 3.64 -3.89
C ASP A 85 1.92 4.68 -3.81
N ILE A 86 2.28 5.93 -3.53
CA ILE A 86 1.34 7.06 -3.51
C ILE A 86 0.69 7.23 -4.88
N ALA A 87 1.49 7.13 -5.95
CA ALA A 87 0.97 7.23 -7.31
C ALA A 87 -0.04 6.09 -7.61
N HIS A 88 0.26 4.86 -7.22
CA HIS A 88 -0.62 3.71 -7.37
C HIS A 88 -1.90 3.85 -6.54
N ALA A 89 -1.79 4.19 -5.26
CA ALA A 89 -2.90 4.43 -4.36
C ALA A 89 -3.85 5.52 -4.88
N ALA A 90 -3.31 6.63 -5.39
CA ALA A 90 -4.10 7.69 -6.02
C ALA A 90 -4.75 7.22 -7.33
N ARG A 91 -4.00 6.50 -8.19
CA ARG A 91 -4.50 5.99 -9.46
C ARG A 91 -5.61 4.96 -9.30
N MET A 92 -5.65 4.20 -8.21
CA MET A 92 -6.75 3.28 -7.89
C MET A 92 -8.11 3.97 -7.78
N LEU A 93 -8.13 5.25 -7.41
CA LEU A 93 -9.36 6.04 -7.33
C LEU A 93 -9.83 6.56 -8.70
N VAL A 94 -8.98 6.53 -9.73
CA VAL A 94 -9.34 6.95 -11.09
C VAL A 94 -10.02 5.77 -11.81
N ILE A 95 -11.28 5.98 -12.21
CA ILE A 95 -12.13 4.96 -12.85
C ILE A 95 -12.48 5.29 -14.31
N GLY A 96 -12.05 6.45 -14.79
CA GLY A 96 -12.24 6.88 -16.17
C GLY A 96 -11.84 8.34 -16.37
N PRO A 97 -11.94 8.84 -17.61
CA PRO A 97 -11.62 10.23 -17.92
C PRO A 97 -12.51 11.20 -17.12
N GLY A 98 -11.90 11.95 -16.19
CA GLY A 98 -12.63 12.88 -15.31
C GLY A 98 -13.54 12.21 -14.28
N LEU A 99 -13.39 10.90 -14.05
CA LEU A 99 -14.20 10.13 -13.10
C LEU A 99 -13.33 9.54 -11.99
N MET A 100 -13.80 9.68 -10.76
CA MET A 100 -13.16 9.09 -9.58
C MET A 100 -14.16 8.31 -8.72
N LYS A 101 -13.66 7.35 -7.94
CA LYS A 101 -14.42 6.71 -6.85
C LYS A 101 -14.91 7.78 -5.86
N PRO A 102 -16.07 7.58 -5.21
CA PRO A 102 -16.66 8.55 -4.28
C PRO A 102 -15.98 8.51 -2.91
N VAL A 103 -14.67 8.79 -2.86
CA VAL A 103 -13.90 8.97 -1.62
C VAL A 103 -13.93 10.46 -1.25
N ARG A 104 -14.35 10.77 -0.02
CA ARG A 104 -14.60 12.17 0.41
C ARG A 104 -13.32 12.98 0.59
N ASN A 105 -12.30 12.38 1.18
CA ASN A 105 -11.03 13.01 1.52
C ASN A 105 -9.93 11.95 1.61
N ILE A 106 -8.69 12.33 1.32
CA ILE A 106 -7.50 11.51 1.52
C ILE A 106 -6.28 12.41 1.61
N ARG A 107 -5.35 12.10 2.52
CA ARG A 107 -4.05 12.75 2.62
C ARG A 107 -2.95 11.72 2.40
N PHE A 108 -1.82 12.18 1.87
CA PHE A 108 -0.63 11.37 1.68
C PHE A 108 0.54 12.01 2.40
N ASP A 109 1.22 11.22 3.23
CA ASP A 109 2.44 11.60 3.93
C ASP A 109 3.58 10.73 3.38
N LEU A 110 4.54 11.35 2.72
CA LEU A 110 5.77 10.68 2.29
C LEU A 110 6.81 10.80 3.40
N VAL A 111 7.33 9.68 3.88
CA VAL A 111 8.42 9.64 4.87
C VAL A 111 9.74 9.27 4.22
N ASP A 112 10.85 9.73 4.79
CA ASP A 112 12.18 9.39 4.29
C ASP A 112 12.60 8.00 4.83
N ALA A 113 12.61 7.00 3.94
CA ALA A 113 13.03 5.63 4.25
C ALA A 113 14.39 5.57 4.95
N ALA A 114 15.35 6.43 4.56
CA ALA A 114 16.69 6.43 5.14
C ALA A 114 16.71 6.91 6.60
N LEU A 115 15.71 7.68 7.02
CA LEU A 115 15.57 8.17 8.39
C LEU A 115 14.77 7.22 9.27
N VAL A 116 13.68 6.65 8.74
CA VAL A 116 12.74 5.85 9.54
C VAL A 116 13.14 4.38 9.62
N SER A 117 13.77 3.84 8.57
CA SER A 117 14.07 2.41 8.47
C SER A 117 14.95 1.92 9.63
N SER A 118 14.60 0.75 10.18
CA SER A 118 15.46 0.03 11.13
C SER A 118 16.52 -0.85 10.45
N GLY A 119 16.56 -0.90 9.11
CA GLY A 119 17.55 -1.64 8.32
C GLY A 119 17.33 -3.17 8.25
N ALA A 120 16.29 -3.70 8.88
CA ALA A 120 15.89 -5.09 8.70
C ALA A 120 15.07 -5.25 7.39
N GLY A 121 14.78 -6.48 6.95
CA GLY A 121 13.75 -6.76 5.94
C GLY A 121 12.37 -6.97 6.56
N SER A 122 11.31 -6.94 5.76
CA SER A 122 9.99 -7.44 6.19
C SER A 122 10.00 -8.96 6.39
N ALA A 123 8.94 -9.48 7.02
CA ALA A 123 8.84 -10.92 7.32
C ALA A 123 8.71 -11.77 6.04
N VAL A 124 8.03 -11.24 5.03
CA VAL A 124 7.92 -11.80 3.69
C VAL A 124 8.27 -10.68 2.73
N PRO A 125 9.53 -10.63 2.24
CA PRO A 125 9.95 -9.60 1.30
C PRO A 125 9.11 -9.62 0.03
N HIS A 126 8.81 -8.43 -0.51
CA HIS A 126 8.06 -8.25 -1.76
C HIS A 126 6.59 -8.66 -1.64
N ASN A 127 6.05 -8.55 -0.44
CA ASN A 127 4.63 -8.70 -0.17
C ASN A 127 4.16 -7.41 0.51
N ALA A 128 3.30 -6.68 -0.19
CA ALA A 128 2.87 -5.35 0.24
C ALA A 128 2.29 -5.31 1.67
N TYR A 129 1.60 -6.36 2.13
CA TYR A 129 1.08 -6.37 3.50
C TYR A 129 2.21 -6.47 4.53
N HIS A 130 3.19 -7.33 4.30
CA HIS A 130 4.33 -7.50 5.19
C HIS A 130 5.28 -6.29 5.16
N ASP A 131 5.45 -5.66 4.00
CA ASP A 131 6.23 -4.44 3.82
C ASP A 131 5.53 -3.24 4.49
N ALA A 132 4.21 -3.08 4.34
CA ALA A 132 3.44 -2.07 5.07
C ALA A 132 3.44 -2.25 6.60
N LEU A 133 3.32 -3.50 7.09
CA LEU A 133 3.47 -3.83 8.52
C LEU A 133 4.83 -3.38 9.05
N ARG A 134 5.87 -3.54 8.22
CA ARG A 134 7.21 -3.16 8.59
C ARG A 134 7.38 -1.65 8.59
N LEU A 135 6.89 -0.96 7.57
CA LEU A 135 6.90 0.51 7.51
C LEU A 135 6.22 1.12 8.74
N ARG A 136 5.06 0.58 9.14
CA ARG A 136 4.38 0.95 10.39
C ARG A 136 5.31 0.86 11.60
N ALA A 137 5.93 -0.29 11.80
CA ALA A 137 6.79 -0.53 12.95
C ALA A 137 7.99 0.44 12.98
N ASP A 138 8.61 0.67 11.83
CA ASP A 138 9.78 1.55 11.68
C ASP A 138 9.43 3.01 11.98
N VAL A 139 8.34 3.53 11.40
CA VAL A 139 7.88 4.90 11.62
C VAL A 139 7.51 5.12 13.08
N LEU A 140 6.70 4.24 13.68
CA LEU A 140 6.29 4.37 15.09
C LEU A 140 7.48 4.29 16.04
N ALA A 141 8.46 3.42 15.75
CA ALA A 141 9.69 3.34 16.53
C ALA A 141 10.55 4.60 16.38
N TYR A 142 10.63 5.19 15.19
CA TYR A 142 11.34 6.44 14.93
C TYR A 142 10.71 7.62 15.69
N GLU A 143 9.39 7.78 15.62
CA GLU A 143 8.66 8.83 16.32
C GLU A 143 8.84 8.73 17.83
N LYS A 144 8.80 7.52 18.39
CA LYS A 144 9.06 7.28 19.81
C LYS A 144 10.47 7.71 20.24
N ARG A 145 11.49 7.53 19.38
CA ARG A 145 12.86 8.00 19.66
C ARG A 145 12.96 9.52 19.67
N LEU A 146 12.21 10.21 18.80
CA LEU A 146 12.20 11.68 18.76
C LEU A 146 11.45 12.32 19.93
N ALA A 147 10.50 11.60 20.52
CA ALA A 147 9.72 12.06 21.67
C ALA A 147 10.44 11.89 23.03
N THR A 148 11.63 11.30 23.05
CA THR A 148 12.45 11.05 24.25
C THR A 148 13.63 12.01 24.30
#